data_AF-A0A8H7C458-F1
#
_entry.id   AF-A0A8H7C458-F1
#
_cell.length_a   1.000
_cell.length_b   1.000
_cell.length_c   1.000
_cell.angle_alpha   90.00
_cell.angle_beta   90.00
_cell.angle_gamma   90.00
#
_symmetry.space_group_name_H-M   'P 1'
#
loop_
_entity.id
_entity.type
_entity.pdbx_description
1 polymer ?
#
loop_
_entity_poly.entity_id
_entity_poly.type
_entity_poly.pdbx_seq_one_letter_code
_entity_poly.pdbx_strand_id
1 'polypeptide(L)'
;MILRLSVTNHYGQNLGFIAEIKTEDDLEKSKLELADYVENHPIGVGKAVADGFKKLKSDIQMFSRNFAKYIEDQRQTLTDEAKKYEAEIKECQKTITQLNWQLAAAAVTLVVSFALGIVEGLVAIGPLAVAIANRVSAQVELDNARANLRKTVSKQKALAAMQVDFEQLKPNIDDICNKLRIFADIWTFTAEQSAGLKLDLQKGMKVLTTEAFQVKLHLLIAQIEPLKEGMRKYYTQIAEPPK
;
A
#
# COMPACT_ATOMS: atom_id res chain seq x y z
N MET A 1 -22.34 -8.29 -10.44
CA MET A 1 -23.37 -8.81 -9.50
C MET A 1 -24.05 -10.05 -10.07
N ILE A 2 -24.63 -9.97 -11.28
CA ILE A 2 -25.28 -11.09 -11.98
C ILE A 2 -24.31 -12.26 -12.25
N LEU A 3 -23.07 -11.96 -12.65
CA LEU A 3 -22.04 -12.95 -12.99
C LEU A 3 -21.48 -13.81 -11.83
N ARG A 4 -21.71 -13.48 -10.55
CA ARG A 4 -21.10 -14.24 -9.42
C ARG A 4 -22.09 -15.18 -8.74
N LEU A 5 -23.35 -14.76 -8.57
CA LEU A 5 -24.43 -15.63 -8.08
C LEU A 5 -24.89 -16.61 -9.15
N SER A 6 -24.81 -16.25 -10.44
CA SER A 6 -25.13 -17.16 -11.53
C SER A 6 -24.21 -18.37 -11.55
N VAL A 7 -22.91 -18.21 -11.29
CA VAL A 7 -21.94 -19.31 -11.41
C VAL A 7 -22.16 -20.37 -10.35
N THR A 8 -22.35 -20.00 -9.08
CA THR A 8 -22.63 -20.97 -8.00
C THR A 8 -23.98 -21.65 -8.17
N ASN A 9 -24.98 -20.94 -8.71
CA ASN A 9 -26.28 -21.53 -9.05
C ASN A 9 -26.17 -22.52 -10.20
N HIS A 10 -25.49 -22.15 -11.28
CA HIS A 10 -25.29 -23.02 -12.44
C HIS A 10 -24.39 -24.23 -12.11
N TYR A 11 -23.42 -24.06 -11.20
CA TYR A 11 -22.63 -25.19 -10.69
C TYR A 11 -23.52 -26.18 -9.92
N GLY A 12 -24.34 -25.68 -9.00
CA GLY A 12 -25.29 -26.51 -8.26
C GLY A 12 -26.30 -27.22 -9.17
N GLN A 13 -26.78 -26.55 -10.22
CA GLN A 13 -27.65 -27.16 -11.24
C GLN A 13 -26.96 -28.30 -11.98
N ASN A 14 -25.70 -28.12 -12.40
CA ASN A 14 -24.93 -29.18 -13.05
C ASN A 14 -24.73 -30.39 -12.14
N LEU A 15 -24.41 -30.17 -10.85
CA LEU A 15 -24.32 -31.27 -9.88
C LEU A 15 -25.68 -31.99 -9.70
N GLY A 16 -26.78 -31.24 -9.73
CA GLY A 16 -28.14 -31.79 -9.70
C GLY A 16 -28.42 -32.70 -10.90
N PHE A 17 -28.10 -32.26 -12.12
CA PHE A 17 -28.25 -33.09 -13.32
C PHE A 17 -27.45 -34.38 -13.22
N ILE A 18 -26.20 -34.31 -12.74
CA ILE A 18 -25.35 -35.49 -12.54
C ILE A 18 -25.95 -36.46 -11.51
N ALA A 19 -26.56 -35.94 -10.44
CA ALA A 19 -27.20 -36.77 -9.40
C ALA A 19 -28.46 -37.49 -9.90
N GLU A 20 -29.10 -36.99 -10.95
CA GLU A 20 -30.35 -37.52 -11.48
C GLU A 20 -30.16 -38.46 -12.69
N ILE A 21 -28.92 -38.73 -13.13
CA ILE A 21 -28.63 -39.62 -14.25
C ILE A 21 -29.16 -41.03 -13.97
N LYS A 22 -30.05 -41.52 -14.84
CA LYS A 22 -30.60 -42.88 -14.79
C LYS A 22 -30.35 -43.67 -16.08
N THR A 23 -30.14 -42.97 -17.19
CA THR A 23 -29.97 -43.55 -18.51
C THR A 23 -28.70 -43.04 -19.19
N GLU A 24 -28.28 -43.72 -20.26
CA GLU A 24 -27.15 -43.26 -21.09
C GLU A 24 -27.44 -41.89 -21.73
N ASP A 25 -28.69 -41.62 -22.11
CA ASP A 25 -29.12 -40.33 -22.64
C ASP A 25 -28.97 -39.20 -21.60
N ASP A 26 -29.30 -39.47 -20.33
CA ASP A 26 -29.10 -38.52 -19.24
C ASP A 26 -27.61 -38.26 -19.00
N LEU A 27 -26.78 -39.29 -19.15
CA LEU A 27 -25.33 -39.19 -19.04
C LEU A 27 -24.75 -38.30 -20.15
N GLU A 28 -25.15 -38.51 -21.40
CA GLU A 28 -24.66 -37.70 -22.52
C GLU A 28 -25.13 -36.23 -22.41
N LYS A 29 -26.38 -36.00 -21.99
CA LYS A 29 -26.85 -34.63 -21.69
C LYS A 29 -26.05 -34.00 -20.56
N SER A 30 -25.81 -34.73 -19.47
CA SER A 30 -25.03 -34.21 -18.33
C SER A 30 -23.57 -33.93 -18.71
N LYS A 31 -22.97 -34.73 -19.59
CA LYS A 31 -21.64 -34.45 -20.15
C LYS A 31 -21.62 -33.17 -20.97
N LEU A 32 -22.65 -32.94 -21.80
CA LEU A 32 -22.79 -31.72 -22.60
C LEU A 32 -22.98 -30.48 -21.72
N GLU A 33 -23.91 -30.53 -20.77
CA GLU A 33 -24.16 -29.44 -19.82
C GLU A 33 -22.92 -29.13 -18.97
N LEU A 34 -22.21 -30.16 -18.49
CA LEU A 34 -20.97 -29.95 -17.73
C LEU A 34 -19.85 -29.40 -18.61
N ALA A 35 -19.77 -29.81 -19.88
CA ALA A 35 -18.79 -29.27 -20.82
C ALA A 35 -19.10 -27.80 -21.15
N ASP A 36 -20.36 -27.47 -21.41
CA ASP A 36 -20.84 -26.10 -21.62
C ASP A 36 -20.58 -25.24 -20.40
N TYR A 37 -20.89 -25.73 -19.19
CA TYR A 37 -20.55 -25.06 -17.95
C TYR A 37 -19.03 -24.85 -17.82
N VAL A 38 -18.20 -25.85 -18.11
CA VAL A 38 -16.74 -25.70 -18.03
C VAL A 38 -16.20 -24.67 -19.04
N GLU A 39 -16.81 -24.56 -20.21
CA GLU A 39 -16.39 -23.69 -21.32
C GLU A 39 -16.92 -22.26 -21.19
N ASN A 40 -18.19 -22.10 -20.80
CA ASN A 40 -18.91 -20.83 -20.73
C ASN A 40 -18.95 -20.21 -19.33
N HIS A 41 -18.80 -21.02 -18.27
CA HIS A 41 -18.67 -20.51 -16.92
C HIS A 41 -17.21 -20.32 -16.60
N PRO A 42 -16.89 -19.33 -15.76
CA PRO A 42 -15.54 -18.83 -15.61
C PRO A 42 -14.69 -19.81 -14.79
N ILE A 43 -14.32 -20.97 -15.35
CA ILE A 43 -13.24 -21.80 -14.83
C ILE A 43 -11.91 -21.18 -15.26
N GLY A 44 -11.76 -20.84 -16.54
CA GLY A 44 -10.62 -20.07 -17.04
C GLY A 44 -10.56 -18.66 -16.44
N VAL A 45 -11.70 -17.99 -16.32
CA VAL A 45 -11.80 -16.69 -15.63
C VAL A 45 -11.69 -16.86 -14.11
N GLY A 46 -12.10 -17.98 -13.50
CA GLY A 46 -11.93 -18.27 -12.08
C GLY A 46 -10.47 -18.41 -11.71
N LYS A 47 -9.68 -19.10 -12.54
CA LYS A 47 -8.22 -19.14 -12.44
C LYS A 47 -7.60 -17.75 -12.68
N ALA A 48 -8.01 -17.03 -13.71
CA ALA A 48 -7.49 -15.68 -13.97
C ALA A 48 -7.87 -14.66 -12.86
N VAL A 49 -9.05 -14.79 -12.27
CA VAL A 49 -9.53 -13.99 -11.13
C VAL A 49 -8.78 -14.38 -9.87
N ALA A 50 -8.54 -15.67 -9.64
CA ALA A 50 -7.70 -16.17 -8.56
C ALA A 50 -6.26 -15.65 -8.67
N ASP A 51 -5.67 -15.74 -9.86
CA ASP A 51 -4.33 -15.23 -10.15
C ASP A 51 -4.27 -13.70 -10.05
N GLY A 52 -5.32 -13.00 -10.51
CA GLY A 52 -5.48 -11.56 -10.33
C GLY A 52 -5.56 -11.14 -8.86
N PHE A 53 -6.27 -11.90 -8.03
CA PHE A 53 -6.35 -11.68 -6.59
C PHE A 53 -5.04 -12.01 -5.86
N LYS A 54 -4.34 -13.08 -6.25
CA LYS A 54 -2.98 -13.38 -5.76
C LYS A 54 -2.00 -12.27 -6.11
N LYS A 55 -2.08 -11.76 -7.35
CA LYS A 55 -1.27 -10.62 -7.80
C LYS A 55 -1.60 -9.36 -7.01
N LEU A 56 -2.88 -9.01 -6.86
CA LEU A 56 -3.32 -7.85 -6.08
C LEU A 56 -2.83 -7.94 -4.62
N LYS A 57 -2.93 -9.11 -3.99
CA LYS A 57 -2.33 -9.36 -2.68
C LYS A 57 -0.82 -9.08 -2.67
N SER A 58 -0.09 -9.63 -3.64
CA SER A 58 1.36 -9.42 -3.76
C SER A 58 1.69 -7.92 -3.94
N ASP A 59 0.93 -7.22 -4.78
CA ASP A 59 1.10 -5.79 -5.06
C ASP A 59 0.83 -4.95 -3.80
N ILE A 60 -0.23 -5.25 -3.05
CA ILE A 60 -0.56 -4.56 -1.78
C ILE A 60 0.53 -4.82 -0.72
N GLN A 61 0.99 -6.06 -0.58
CA GLN A 61 2.08 -6.39 0.34
C GLN A 61 3.40 -5.71 -0.05
N MET A 62 3.68 -5.61 -1.35
CA MET A 62 4.85 -4.91 -1.87
C MET A 62 4.76 -3.41 -1.63
N PHE A 63 3.62 -2.79 -1.94
CA PHE A 63 3.34 -1.40 -1.62
C PHE A 63 3.55 -1.13 -0.13
N SER A 64 3.01 -2.01 0.73
CA SER A 64 3.12 -1.86 2.18
C SER A 64 4.59 -1.87 2.67
N ARG A 65 5.40 -2.82 2.18
CA ARG A 65 6.84 -2.87 2.47
C ARG A 65 7.59 -1.65 1.93
N ASN A 66 7.31 -1.25 0.69
CA ASN A 66 7.98 -0.11 0.05
C ASN A 66 7.62 1.20 0.75
N PHE A 67 6.37 1.37 1.18
CA PHE A 67 5.92 2.53 1.92
C PHE A 67 6.59 2.60 3.30
N ALA A 68 6.65 1.49 4.03
CA ALA A 68 7.37 1.43 5.31
C ALA A 68 8.86 1.81 5.15
N LYS A 69 9.52 1.30 4.09
CA LYS A 69 10.90 1.68 3.76
C LYS A 69 11.01 3.16 3.41
N TYR A 70 10.11 3.70 2.59
CA TYR A 70 10.07 5.12 2.26
C TYR A 70 9.95 6.00 3.51
N ILE A 71 9.06 5.64 4.45
CA ILE A 71 8.93 6.36 5.72
C ILE A 71 10.25 6.36 6.50
N GLU A 72 10.94 5.22 6.58
CA GLU A 72 12.23 5.14 7.28
C GLU A 72 13.33 5.96 6.60
N ASP A 73 13.46 5.83 5.27
CA ASP A 73 14.44 6.60 4.48
C ASP A 73 14.19 8.12 4.62
N GLN A 74 12.93 8.56 4.58
CA GLN A 74 12.57 9.96 4.82
C GLN A 74 12.85 10.40 6.25
N ARG A 75 12.62 9.53 7.25
CA ARG A 75 12.90 9.83 8.65
C ARG A 75 14.39 10.09 8.88
N GLN A 76 15.24 9.26 8.31
CA GLN A 76 16.70 9.41 8.38
C GLN A 76 17.12 10.71 7.67
N THR A 77 16.68 10.92 6.43
CA THR A 77 16.96 12.14 5.65
C THR A 77 16.58 13.41 6.41
N LEU A 78 15.36 13.48 6.94
CA LEU A 78 14.89 14.66 7.68
C LEU A 78 15.64 14.84 9.01
N THR A 79 16.11 13.76 9.64
CA THR A 79 16.93 13.83 10.86
C THR A 79 18.30 14.43 10.54
N ASP A 80 18.92 14.02 9.44
CA ASP A 80 20.20 14.55 9.00
C ASP A 80 20.10 16.00 8.52
N GLU A 81 19.03 16.36 7.79
CA GLU A 81 18.72 17.76 7.46
C GLU A 81 18.55 18.63 8.73
N ALA A 82 17.82 18.14 9.73
CA ALA A 82 17.63 18.87 10.98
C ALA A 82 18.96 19.11 11.71
N LYS A 83 19.81 18.08 11.83
CA LYS A 83 21.16 18.20 12.42
C LYS A 83 22.02 19.20 11.65
N LYS A 84 21.96 19.16 10.31
CA LYS A 84 22.68 20.11 9.45
C LYS A 84 22.24 21.54 9.73
N TYR A 85 20.93 21.83 9.73
CA TYR A 85 20.43 23.18 9.99
C TYR A 85 20.72 23.64 11.43
N GLU A 86 20.71 22.75 12.43
CA GLU A 86 21.16 23.08 13.79
C GLU A 86 22.64 23.47 13.84
N ALA A 87 23.49 22.79 13.08
CA ALA A 87 24.91 23.14 12.96
C ALA A 87 25.09 24.50 12.27
N GLU A 88 24.40 24.73 11.15
CA GLU A 88 24.42 26.02 10.41
C GLU A 88 23.94 27.18 11.31
N ILE A 89 22.88 26.97 12.10
CA ILE A 89 22.39 27.96 13.07
C ILE A 89 23.48 28.30 14.10
N LYS A 90 24.14 27.28 14.69
CA LYS A 90 25.22 27.49 15.67
C LYS A 90 26.40 28.24 15.06
N GLU A 91 26.78 27.90 13.83
CA GLU A 91 27.86 28.57 13.11
C GLU A 91 27.52 30.02 12.79
N CYS A 92 26.34 30.30 12.23
CA CYS A 92 25.88 31.66 11.97
C CYS A 92 25.83 32.50 13.25
N GLN A 93 25.34 31.94 14.36
CA GLN A 93 25.33 32.62 15.67
C GLN A 93 26.74 32.95 16.17
N LYS A 94 27.70 32.03 16.00
CA LYS A 94 29.10 32.27 16.33
C LYS A 94 29.70 33.39 15.47
N THR A 95 29.47 33.35 14.15
CA THR A 95 29.93 34.36 13.20
C THR A 95 29.35 35.74 13.51
N ILE A 96 28.04 35.84 13.75
CA ILE A 96 27.39 37.10 14.14
C ILE A 96 27.98 37.64 15.45
N THR A 97 28.24 36.78 16.44
CA THR A 97 28.86 37.19 17.72
C THR A 97 30.25 37.77 17.50
N GLN A 98 31.08 37.09 16.69
CA GLN A 98 32.42 37.57 16.33
C GLN A 98 32.39 38.89 15.56
N LEU A 99 31.48 39.02 14.58
CA LEU A 99 31.33 40.24 13.80
C LEU A 99 30.81 41.41 14.65
N ASN A 100 29.89 41.17 15.58
CA ASN A 100 29.44 42.19 16.53
C ASN A 100 30.61 42.70 17.41
N TRP A 101 31.51 41.81 17.84
CA TRP A 101 32.72 42.21 18.56
C TRP A 101 33.65 43.07 17.69
N GLN A 102 33.88 42.67 16.43
CA GLN A 102 34.70 43.45 15.49
C GLN A 102 34.09 44.81 15.19
N LEU A 103 32.77 44.90 15.03
CA LEU A 103 32.05 46.16 14.83
C LEU A 103 32.20 47.10 16.04
N ALA A 104 32.07 46.57 17.27
CA ALA A 104 32.26 47.35 18.49
C ALA A 104 33.70 47.90 18.60
N ALA A 105 34.71 47.06 18.33
CA ALA A 105 36.10 47.47 18.34
C ALA A 105 36.40 48.54 17.26
N ALA A 106 35.91 48.33 16.03
CA ALA A 106 36.08 49.29 14.93
C ALA A 106 35.40 50.63 15.22
N ALA A 107 34.21 50.63 15.83
CA ALA A 107 33.50 51.84 16.23
C ALA A 107 34.26 52.64 17.31
N VAL A 108 34.84 51.96 18.31
CA VAL A 108 35.69 52.61 19.33
C VAL A 108 36.91 53.25 18.68
N THR A 109 37.61 52.53 17.79
CA THR A 109 38.77 53.06 17.07
C THR A 109 38.41 54.28 16.23
N LEU A 110 37.30 54.21 15.48
CA LEU A 110 36.81 55.31 14.66
C LEU A 110 36.55 56.57 15.52
N VAL A 111 35.85 56.43 16.65
CA VAL A 111 35.53 57.54 17.57
C VAL A 111 36.82 58.16 18.14
N VAL A 112 37.80 57.35 18.53
CA VAL A 112 39.09 57.83 19.05
C VAL A 112 39.89 58.56 17.97
N SER A 113 39.94 58.03 16.73
CA SER A 113 40.67 58.67 15.63
C SER A 113 40.08 60.02 15.22
N PHE A 114 38.75 60.15 15.20
CA PHE A 114 38.08 61.43 14.93
C PHE A 114 38.26 62.45 16.06
N ALA A 115 38.20 62.03 17.33
CA ALA A 115 38.43 62.91 18.48
C ALA A 115 39.86 63.47 18.55
N LEU A 116 40.83 62.75 17.98
CA LEU A 116 42.24 63.13 17.94
C LEU A 116 42.67 63.84 16.64
N GLY A 117 41.76 64.07 15.70
CA GLY A 117 42.04 64.80 14.45
C GLY A 117 42.97 64.06 13.46
N ILE A 118 43.09 62.74 13.57
CA ILE A 118 44.01 61.94 12.75
C ILE A 118 43.33 61.57 11.42
N VAL A 119 43.92 61.96 10.28
CA VAL A 119 43.42 61.69 8.91
C VAL A 119 43.31 60.19 8.60
N GLU A 120 44.03 59.33 9.34
CA GLU A 120 43.95 57.87 9.24
C GLU A 120 42.59 57.28 9.65
N GLY A 121 41.68 58.06 10.26
CA GLY A 121 40.32 57.60 10.59
C GLY A 121 39.51 57.10 9.38
N LEU A 122 39.84 57.53 8.16
CA LEU A 122 39.25 57.03 6.90
C LEU A 122 39.64 55.57 6.60
N VAL A 123 40.76 55.07 7.11
CA VAL A 123 41.26 53.70 6.88
C VAL A 123 40.37 52.65 7.56
N ALA A 124 39.69 53.01 8.65
CA ALA A 124 38.80 52.11 9.39
C ALA A 124 37.41 51.91 8.74
N ILE A 125 37.03 52.73 7.75
CA ILE A 125 35.70 52.69 7.10
C ILE A 125 35.53 51.44 6.23
N GLY A 126 36.57 51.05 5.47
CA GLY A 126 36.54 49.87 4.62
C GLY A 126 36.31 48.57 5.40
N PRO A 127 37.12 48.26 6.42
CA PRO A 127 36.92 47.10 7.29
C PRO A 127 35.57 47.11 8.02
N LEU A 128 35.08 48.28 8.44
CA LEU A 128 33.77 48.42 9.07
C LEU A 128 32.62 48.07 8.10
N ALA A 129 32.67 48.58 6.87
CA ALA A 129 31.67 48.27 5.84
C ALA A 129 31.64 46.77 5.50
N VAL A 130 32.80 46.12 5.41
CA VAL A 130 32.92 44.66 5.21
C VAL A 130 32.33 43.89 6.38
N ALA A 131 32.59 44.30 7.63
CA ALA A 131 32.03 43.66 8.82
C ALA A 131 30.49 43.78 8.89
N ILE A 132 29.93 44.93 8.49
CA ILE A 132 28.47 45.13 8.39
C ILE A 132 27.88 44.22 7.32
N ALA A 133 28.46 44.19 6.11
CA ALA A 133 27.99 43.35 5.01
C ALA A 133 28.00 41.86 5.38
N ASN A 134 29.10 41.38 5.98
CA ASN A 134 29.23 40.00 6.45
C ASN A 134 28.21 39.66 7.54
N ARG A 135 27.92 40.60 8.45
CA ARG A 135 26.91 40.39 9.50
C ARG A 135 25.51 40.27 8.90
N VAL A 136 25.17 41.12 7.92
CA VAL A 136 23.89 41.05 7.21
C VAL A 136 23.76 39.72 6.47
N SER A 137 24.79 39.26 5.77
CA SER A 137 24.79 37.94 5.11
C SER A 137 24.58 36.81 6.12
N ALA A 138 25.34 36.79 7.21
CA ALA A 138 25.20 35.78 8.26
C ALA A 138 23.82 35.80 8.94
N GLN A 139 23.18 36.96 9.04
CA GLN A 139 21.81 37.09 9.56
C GLN A 139 20.78 36.50 8.58
N VAL A 140 20.92 36.76 7.28
CA VAL A 140 20.07 36.15 6.24
C VAL A 140 20.23 34.64 6.23
N GLU A 141 21.45 34.13 6.31
CA GLU A 141 21.75 32.69 6.41
C GLU A 141 21.14 32.06 7.67
N LEU A 142 21.25 32.74 8.83
CA LEU A 142 20.63 32.30 10.08
C LEU A 142 19.09 32.19 9.95
N ASP A 143 18.46 33.20 9.35
CA ASP A 143 17.00 33.22 9.19
C ASP A 143 16.52 32.15 8.20
N ASN A 144 17.28 31.92 7.13
CA ASN A 144 17.06 30.81 6.20
C ASN A 144 17.21 29.44 6.88
N ALA A 145 18.29 29.22 7.65
CA ALA A 145 18.52 27.97 8.37
C ALA A 145 17.40 27.70 9.40
N ARG A 146 16.94 28.72 10.12
CA ARG A 146 15.78 28.63 11.03
C ARG A 146 14.47 28.33 10.31
N ALA A 147 14.24 28.93 9.14
CA ALA A 147 13.06 28.65 8.32
C ALA A 147 13.08 27.20 7.80
N ASN A 148 14.23 26.75 7.31
CA ASN A 148 14.42 25.38 6.84
C ASN A 148 14.25 24.35 7.97
N LEU A 149 14.83 24.59 9.16
CA LEU A 149 14.63 23.72 10.33
C LEU A 149 13.15 23.60 10.71
N ARG A 150 12.41 24.72 10.75
CA ARG A 150 10.95 24.70 11.00
C ARG A 150 10.20 23.86 9.95
N LYS A 151 10.57 23.98 8.68
CA LYS A 151 9.98 23.19 7.58
C LYS A 151 10.29 21.70 7.74
N THR A 152 11.53 21.34 8.08
CA THR A 152 11.96 19.95 8.32
C THR A 152 11.20 19.35 9.51
N VAL A 153 11.06 20.08 10.63
CA VAL A 153 10.25 19.64 11.78
C VAL A 153 8.78 19.44 11.40
N SER A 154 8.21 20.33 10.60
CA SER A 154 6.84 20.15 10.09
C SER A 154 6.69 18.90 9.24
N LYS A 155 7.66 18.61 8.36
CA LYS A 155 7.69 17.38 7.56
C LYS A 155 7.82 16.13 8.44
N GLN A 156 8.66 16.16 9.48
CA GLN A 156 8.79 15.05 10.43
C GLN A 156 7.46 14.74 11.14
N LYS A 157 6.70 15.76 11.54
CA LYS A 157 5.36 15.58 12.13
C LYS A 157 4.37 14.96 11.14
N ALA A 158 4.35 15.45 9.90
CA ALA A 158 3.50 14.89 8.85
C ALA A 158 3.87 13.42 8.54
N LEU A 159 5.17 13.11 8.49
CA LEU A 159 5.67 11.75 8.27
C LEU A 159 5.26 10.80 9.41
N ALA A 160 5.33 11.26 10.67
CA ALA A 160 4.87 10.48 11.82
C ALA A 160 3.35 10.23 11.78
N ALA A 161 2.55 11.22 11.38
CA ALA A 161 1.11 11.06 11.19
C ALA A 161 0.80 10.03 10.08
N MET A 162 1.47 10.13 8.92
CA MET A 162 1.35 9.15 7.84
C MET A 162 1.74 7.74 8.28
N GLN A 163 2.76 7.60 9.13
CA GLN A 163 3.14 6.31 9.70
C GLN A 163 2.02 5.74 10.58
N VAL A 164 1.44 6.55 11.46
CA VAL A 164 0.33 6.13 12.34
C VAL A 164 -0.89 5.70 11.52
N ASP A 165 -1.32 6.51 10.55
CA ASP A 165 -2.44 6.21 9.67
C ASP A 165 -2.20 4.90 8.89
N PHE A 166 -0.96 4.72 8.41
CA PHE A 166 -0.58 3.51 7.69
C PHE A 166 -0.56 2.25 8.57
N GLU A 167 -0.06 2.34 9.80
CA GLU A 167 -0.12 1.21 10.75
C GLU A 167 -1.56 0.81 11.07
N GLN A 168 -2.49 1.77 11.16
CA GLN A 168 -3.92 1.49 11.34
C GLN A 168 -4.56 0.79 10.13
N LEU A 169 -4.02 1.00 8.93
CA LEU A 169 -4.52 0.36 7.70
C LEU A 169 -3.97 -1.06 7.49
N LYS A 170 -2.84 -1.44 8.12
CA LYS A 170 -2.23 -2.77 7.95
C LYS A 170 -3.17 -3.95 8.27
N PRO A 171 -3.92 -3.96 9.40
CA PRO A 171 -4.86 -5.05 9.68
C PRO A 171 -5.91 -5.24 8.60
N ASN A 172 -6.40 -4.13 8.01
CA ASN A 172 -7.38 -4.18 6.91
C ASN A 172 -6.75 -4.70 5.62
N ILE A 173 -5.50 -4.35 5.36
CA ILE A 173 -4.73 -4.89 4.22
C ILE A 173 -4.58 -6.41 4.33
N ASP A 174 -4.23 -6.92 5.51
CA ASP A 174 -4.06 -8.36 5.74
C ASP A 174 -5.40 -9.10 5.66
N ASP A 175 -6.47 -8.52 6.19
CA ASP A 175 -7.83 -9.04 6.08
C ASP A 175 -8.31 -9.10 4.62
N ILE A 176 -8.12 -8.04 3.85
CA ILE A 176 -8.41 -8.01 2.41
C ILE A 176 -7.60 -9.10 1.70
N CYS A 177 -6.29 -9.18 1.94
CA CYS A 177 -5.43 -10.18 1.32
C CYS A 177 -5.88 -11.63 1.65
N ASN A 178 -6.32 -11.88 2.88
CA ASN A 178 -6.84 -13.18 3.29
C ASN A 178 -8.19 -13.49 2.62
N LYS A 179 -9.11 -12.53 2.59
CA LYS A 179 -10.40 -12.67 1.90
C LYS A 179 -10.21 -12.96 0.42
N LEU A 180 -9.35 -12.18 -0.26
CA LEU A 180 -9.02 -12.38 -1.68
C LEU A 180 -8.45 -13.77 -1.96
N ARG A 181 -7.61 -14.31 -1.07
CA ARG A 181 -7.11 -15.69 -1.16
C ARG A 181 -8.23 -16.72 -1.04
N ILE A 182 -9.12 -16.57 -0.06
CA ILE A 182 -10.25 -17.51 0.13
C ILE A 182 -11.13 -17.55 -1.14
N PHE A 183 -11.40 -16.40 -1.76
CA PHE A 183 -12.12 -16.36 -3.04
C PHE A 183 -11.37 -17.08 -4.16
N ALA A 184 -10.06 -16.85 -4.28
CA ALA A 184 -9.22 -17.53 -5.25
C ALA A 184 -9.23 -19.06 -5.08
N ASP A 185 -9.17 -19.54 -3.83
CA ASP A 185 -9.17 -20.97 -3.49
C ASP A 185 -10.52 -21.62 -3.81
N ILE A 186 -11.64 -20.95 -3.51
CA ILE A 186 -13.00 -21.40 -3.85
C ILE A 186 -13.18 -21.58 -5.36
N TRP A 187 -12.73 -20.60 -6.16
CA TRP A 187 -12.86 -20.65 -7.62
C TRP A 187 -11.99 -21.74 -8.23
N THR A 188 -10.75 -21.87 -7.75
CA THR A 188 -9.84 -22.96 -8.13
C THR A 188 -10.44 -24.32 -7.82
N PHE A 189 -10.97 -24.50 -6.60
CA PHE A 189 -11.60 -25.75 -6.19
C PHE A 189 -12.78 -26.11 -7.09
N THR A 190 -13.71 -25.17 -7.32
CA THR A 190 -14.89 -25.42 -8.17
C THR A 190 -14.48 -25.84 -9.58
N ALA A 191 -13.48 -25.17 -10.15
CA ALA A 191 -12.92 -25.49 -11.46
C ALA A 191 -12.32 -26.91 -11.54
N GLU A 192 -11.47 -27.26 -10.56
CA GLU A 192 -10.81 -28.55 -10.50
C GLU A 192 -11.82 -29.70 -10.30
N GLN A 193 -12.85 -29.48 -9.48
CA GLN A 193 -13.89 -30.47 -9.25
C GLN A 193 -14.77 -30.70 -10.49
N SER A 194 -15.15 -29.62 -11.21
CA SER A 194 -15.86 -29.74 -12.50
C SER A 194 -15.04 -30.49 -13.55
N ALA A 195 -13.74 -30.18 -13.66
CA ALA A 195 -12.84 -30.90 -14.57
C ALA A 195 -12.69 -32.39 -14.18
N GLY A 196 -12.57 -32.67 -12.88
CA GLY A 196 -12.52 -34.04 -12.36
C GLY A 196 -13.80 -34.82 -12.62
N LEU A 197 -14.97 -34.21 -12.41
CA LEU A 197 -16.26 -34.83 -12.75
C LEU A 197 -16.38 -35.12 -14.24
N LYS A 198 -15.92 -34.21 -15.11
CA LYS A 198 -15.91 -34.43 -16.57
C LYS A 198 -15.11 -35.69 -16.94
N LEU A 199 -13.94 -35.88 -16.33
CA LEU A 199 -13.12 -37.08 -16.53
C LEU A 199 -13.77 -38.35 -15.96
N ASP A 200 -14.47 -38.23 -14.83
CA ASP A 200 -15.19 -39.36 -14.24
C ASP A 200 -16.34 -39.81 -15.14
N LEU A 201 -17.17 -38.88 -15.64
CA LEU A 201 -18.31 -39.19 -16.52
C LEU A 201 -17.89 -39.83 -17.85
N GLN A 202 -16.67 -39.57 -18.35
CA GLN A 202 -16.12 -40.25 -19.53
C GLN A 202 -15.97 -41.77 -19.34
N LYS A 203 -15.94 -42.26 -18.10
CA LYS A 203 -15.87 -43.70 -17.80
C LYS A 203 -17.21 -44.42 -18.02
N GLY A 204 -18.28 -43.71 -18.37
CA GLY A 204 -19.60 -44.27 -18.67
C GLY A 204 -20.44 -44.54 -17.41
N MET A 205 -21.65 -45.08 -17.59
CA MET A 205 -22.63 -45.31 -16.51
C MET A 205 -22.08 -46.08 -15.30
N LYS A 206 -21.08 -46.94 -15.49
CA LYS A 206 -20.44 -47.70 -14.40
C LYS A 206 -19.83 -46.82 -13.30
N VAL A 207 -19.39 -45.60 -13.64
CA VAL A 207 -18.77 -44.71 -12.64
C VAL A 207 -19.79 -44.22 -11.62
N LEU A 208 -21.04 -44.04 -12.07
CA LEU A 208 -22.12 -43.46 -11.28
C LEU A 208 -22.53 -44.37 -10.14
N THR A 209 -22.32 -45.69 -10.27
CA THR A 209 -22.65 -46.65 -9.21
C THR A 209 -21.51 -46.90 -8.24
N THR A 210 -20.33 -46.30 -8.48
CA THR A 210 -19.20 -46.44 -7.55
C THR A 210 -19.43 -45.60 -6.30
N GLU A 211 -19.18 -46.19 -5.13
CA GLU A 211 -19.30 -45.51 -3.85
C GLU A 211 -18.44 -44.24 -3.81
N ALA A 212 -17.21 -44.30 -4.33
CA ALA A 212 -16.30 -43.16 -4.37
C ALA A 212 -16.89 -41.97 -5.15
N PHE A 213 -17.53 -42.22 -6.30
CA PHE A 213 -18.18 -41.16 -7.08
C PHE A 213 -19.40 -40.58 -6.36
N GLN A 214 -20.24 -41.44 -5.77
CA GLN A 214 -21.43 -41.02 -5.04
C GLN A 214 -21.09 -40.18 -3.80
N VAL A 215 -20.07 -40.59 -3.04
CA VAL A 215 -19.58 -39.82 -1.89
C VAL A 215 -19.02 -38.47 -2.34
N LYS A 216 -18.21 -38.44 -3.41
CA LYS A 216 -17.69 -37.20 -3.98
C LYS A 216 -18.83 -36.26 -4.41
N LEU A 217 -19.82 -36.78 -5.14
CA LEU A 217 -20.95 -36.00 -5.64
C LEU A 217 -21.78 -35.41 -4.50
N HIS A 218 -22.11 -36.21 -3.48
CA HIS A 218 -22.83 -35.71 -2.30
C HIS A 218 -22.06 -34.63 -1.55
N LEU A 219 -20.74 -34.79 -1.39
CA LEU A 219 -19.90 -33.77 -0.75
C LEU A 219 -19.94 -32.45 -1.53
N LEU A 220 -19.82 -32.51 -2.86
CA LEU A 220 -19.86 -31.32 -3.72
C LEU A 220 -21.22 -30.61 -3.66
N ILE A 221 -22.32 -31.37 -3.66
CA ILE A 221 -23.67 -30.82 -3.52
C ILE A 221 -23.85 -30.14 -2.15
N ALA A 222 -23.41 -30.80 -1.07
CA ALA A 222 -23.55 -30.28 0.29
C ALA A 222 -22.80 -28.96 0.52
N GLN A 223 -21.76 -28.68 -0.27
CA GLN A 223 -20.97 -27.46 -0.18
C GLN A 223 -21.62 -26.24 -0.88
N ILE A 224 -22.62 -26.45 -1.74
CA ILE A 224 -23.23 -25.38 -2.55
C ILE A 224 -23.90 -24.30 -1.69
N GLU A 225 -24.74 -24.69 -0.72
CA GLU A 225 -25.46 -23.73 0.13
C GLU A 225 -24.54 -22.93 1.06
N PRO A 226 -23.59 -23.57 1.80
CA PRO A 226 -22.58 -22.83 2.55
C PRO A 226 -21.79 -21.83 1.68
N LEU A 227 -21.48 -22.21 0.44
CA LEU A 227 -20.75 -21.34 -0.49
C LEU A 227 -21.59 -20.14 -0.94
N LYS A 228 -22.86 -20.35 -1.32
CA LYS A 228 -23.79 -19.27 -1.67
C LYS A 228 -23.95 -18.29 -0.51
N GLU A 229 -24.15 -18.79 0.69
CA GLU A 229 -24.32 -17.95 1.88
C GLU A 229 -23.04 -17.17 2.22
N GLY A 230 -21.87 -17.81 2.11
CA GLY A 230 -20.58 -17.14 2.26
C GLY A 230 -20.39 -16.00 1.26
N MET A 231 -20.72 -16.22 -0.01
CA MET A 231 -20.65 -15.20 -1.06
C MET A 231 -21.64 -14.04 -0.82
N ARG A 232 -22.84 -14.35 -0.34
CA ARG A 232 -23.87 -13.36 0.01
C ARG A 232 -23.41 -12.45 1.16
N LYS A 233 -22.89 -13.03 2.25
CA LYS A 233 -22.36 -12.28 3.40
C LYS A 233 -21.18 -11.39 3.02
N TYR A 234 -20.27 -11.89 2.20
CA TYR A 234 -19.14 -11.09 1.72
C TYR A 234 -19.59 -9.88 0.90
N TYR A 235 -20.60 -10.06 0.04
CA TYR A 235 -21.16 -8.95 -0.73
C TYR A 235 -21.75 -7.85 0.16
N THR A 236 -22.54 -8.21 1.18
CA THR A 236 -23.14 -7.23 2.09
C THR A 236 -22.10 -6.42 2.86
N GLN A 237 -20.92 -6.99 3.12
CA GLN A 237 -19.82 -6.29 3.80
C GLN A 237 -19.05 -5.32 2.90
N ILE A 238 -19.18 -5.42 1.57
CA ILE A 238 -18.47 -4.56 0.60
C ILE A 238 -19.40 -3.51 -0.01
N ALA A 239 -20.69 -3.83 -0.13
CA ALA A 239 -21.66 -2.95 -0.76
C ALA A 239 -22.14 -1.81 0.15
N GLU A 240 -21.98 -1.93 1.47
CA GLU A 240 -22.29 -0.86 2.40
C GLU A 240 -21.04 -0.02 2.68
N PRO A 241 -21.04 1.30 2.38
CA PRO A 241 -19.96 2.16 2.82
C PRO A 241 -19.93 2.16 4.36
N PRO A 242 -18.75 2.26 5.00
CA PRO A 242 -18.68 2.42 6.44
C PRO A 242 -19.51 3.64 6.86
N LYS A 243 -20.37 3.46 7.86
CA LYS A 243 -21.13 4.55 8.49
C LYS A 243 -20.20 5.53 9.18
#